data_AF-A0A2S8VQ13-F1
#
_entry.id   AF-A0A2S8VQ13-F1
#
_cell.length_a   1.000
_cell.length_b   1.000
_cell.length_c   1.000
_cell.angle_alpha   90.00
_cell.angle_beta   90.00
_cell.angle_gamma   90.00
#
_symmetry.space_group_name_H-M   'P 1'
#
loop_
_entity.id
_entity.type
_entity.pdbx_description
1 polymer ?
#
loop_
_entity_poly.entity_id
_entity_poly.type
_entity_poly.pdbx_seq_one_letter_code
_entity_poly.pdbx_strand_id
1 'polypeptide(L)'
;MHEIKSNHTPLIEQCPADNQYKLITYIWLGDQNTENVYVFGSFPGWDLSVNQLQRLLQTDIWYVTFRTDKSFISTYYFSVNDVFENDWIKRSEQYEIDQFNRNTFGEGTNKASVLNIGMEVQYSSRFPSNDYPSGKIETYSFYSSILNNTRKIHIYTPHDYSHTSHLQELLIVFDGNSFINDLSITKTLNYLIYEKEIPSYIAVAIDPVDRLEELTYNDKMNAFLTKELLPWIQAKYHVYQEKNHITIAGFSLGGLAAFYAALQNPHIFGNVLSLSGSVHWKKDNYENTIPWIENQISSIYSNATHLHSYIAVGELENEPLLTANRLLYKALEEKKRPNHLRRVSRRT
;
A
#
# COMPACT_ATOMS: atom_id res chain seq x y z
N MET A 1 10.03 35.12 2.63
CA MET A 1 9.90 34.65 4.03
C MET A 1 8.53 34.90 4.65
N HIS A 2 8.00 36.12 4.65
CA HIS A 2 6.65 36.37 5.20
C HIS A 2 5.59 35.54 4.46
N GLU A 3 5.64 35.55 3.14
CA GLU A 3 4.73 34.80 2.26
C GLU A 3 4.82 33.27 2.43
N ILE A 4 6.02 32.72 2.56
CA ILE A 4 6.23 31.29 2.86
C ILE A 4 5.62 30.91 4.21
N LYS A 5 5.80 31.77 5.23
CA LYS A 5 5.25 31.55 6.57
C LYS A 5 3.73 31.76 6.63
N SER A 6 3.17 32.60 5.76
CA SER A 6 1.74 32.92 5.73
C SER A 6 0.92 32.00 4.83
N ASN A 7 1.48 31.50 3.73
CA ASN A 7 0.75 30.75 2.71
C ASN A 7 0.88 29.22 2.84
N HIS A 8 1.70 28.75 3.79
CA HIS A 8 2.08 27.33 3.93
C HIS A 8 2.80 26.78 2.69
N THR A 9 3.60 25.74 2.88
CA THR A 9 4.29 25.02 1.80
C THR A 9 3.67 23.64 1.57
N PRO A 10 3.79 23.09 0.35
CA PRO A 10 4.34 23.70 -0.86
C PRO A 10 3.43 24.84 -1.38
N LEU A 11 4.00 25.81 -2.10
CA LEU A 11 3.19 26.86 -2.74
C LEU A 11 2.45 26.26 -3.93
N ILE A 12 1.16 26.58 -4.06
CA ILE A 12 0.32 26.11 -5.16
C ILE A 12 -0.26 27.34 -5.87
N GLU A 13 0.08 27.48 -7.15
CA GLU A 13 -0.33 28.62 -7.97
C GLU A 13 -0.97 28.16 -9.27
N GLN A 14 -1.85 28.98 -9.83
CA GLN A 14 -2.34 28.73 -11.19
C GLN A 14 -1.21 29.01 -12.18
N CYS A 15 -0.96 28.11 -13.13
CA CYS A 15 0.06 28.36 -14.15
C CYS A 15 -0.37 29.56 -15.02
N PRO A 16 0.44 30.65 -15.07
CA PRO A 16 0.04 31.87 -15.78
C PRO A 16 -0.08 31.68 -17.30
N ALA A 17 0.69 30.74 -17.85
CA ALA A 17 0.69 30.44 -19.28
C ALA A 17 -0.44 29.50 -19.71
N ASP A 18 -1.04 28.76 -18.77
CA ASP A 18 -2.05 27.74 -19.06
C ASP A 18 -2.90 27.43 -17.82
N ASN A 19 -4.15 27.90 -17.84
CA ASN A 19 -5.06 27.77 -16.71
C ASN A 19 -5.56 26.34 -16.45
N GLN A 20 -5.19 25.36 -17.28
CA GLN A 20 -5.48 23.95 -17.00
C GLN A 20 -4.51 23.36 -15.96
N TYR A 21 -3.35 23.99 -15.77
CA TYR A 21 -2.30 23.47 -14.92
C TYR A 21 -2.03 24.33 -13.70
N LYS A 22 -1.67 23.68 -12.61
CA LYS A 22 -1.17 24.28 -11.38
C LYS A 22 0.35 24.08 -11.31
N LEU A 23 1.02 25.06 -10.71
CA LEU A 23 2.42 25.00 -10.34
C LEU A 23 2.51 24.66 -8.85
N ILE A 24 3.37 23.70 -8.52
CA ILE A 24 3.66 23.26 -7.15
C ILE A 24 5.12 23.58 -6.89
N THR A 25 5.39 24.55 -6.01
CA THR A 25 6.74 24.93 -5.64
C THR A 25 7.06 24.44 -4.24
N TYR A 26 7.95 23.46 -4.18
CA TYR A 26 8.57 23.00 -2.94
C TYR A 26 9.67 23.97 -2.55
N ILE A 27 9.75 24.30 -1.27
CA ILE A 27 10.72 25.27 -0.75
C ILE A 27 11.39 24.68 0.48
N TRP A 28 12.70 24.80 0.52
CA TRP A 28 13.50 24.55 1.71
C TRP A 28 14.26 25.82 2.11
N LEU A 29 14.30 26.11 3.40
CA LEU A 29 15.12 27.18 3.95
C LEU A 29 16.41 26.57 4.49
N GLY A 30 17.48 26.70 3.73
CA GLY A 30 18.80 26.22 4.12
C GLY A 30 19.56 27.22 4.99
N ASP A 31 20.86 27.01 5.07
CA ASP A 31 21.85 27.85 5.72
C ASP A 31 23.15 27.89 4.90
N GLN A 32 24.23 28.41 5.49
CA GLN A 32 25.55 28.48 4.86
C GLN A 32 26.21 27.11 4.63
N ASN A 33 25.75 26.06 5.31
CA ASN A 33 26.27 24.69 5.21
C ASN A 33 25.42 23.82 4.28
N THR A 34 24.33 24.36 3.72
CA THR A 34 23.46 23.63 2.81
C THR A 34 24.08 23.61 1.41
N GLU A 35 24.50 22.43 0.96
CA GLU A 35 25.15 22.18 -0.32
C GLU A 35 24.16 21.64 -1.37
N ASN A 36 23.22 20.80 -0.96
CA ASN A 36 22.18 20.27 -1.82
C ASN A 36 20.89 19.97 -1.03
N VAL A 37 19.75 19.99 -1.73
CA VAL A 37 18.45 19.63 -1.17
C VAL A 37 17.65 18.88 -2.23
N TYR A 38 17.00 17.81 -1.84
CA TYR A 38 16.11 17.01 -2.69
C TYR A 38 14.72 16.93 -2.08
N VAL A 39 13.67 16.90 -2.91
CA VAL A 39 12.30 16.59 -2.48
C VAL A 39 11.80 15.32 -3.16
N PHE A 40 11.20 14.40 -2.41
CA PHE A 40 10.70 13.14 -2.97
C PHE A 40 9.51 12.61 -2.16
N GLY A 41 8.77 11.67 -2.75
CA GLY A 41 7.56 11.10 -2.16
C GLY A 41 6.65 10.55 -3.24
N SER A 42 5.35 10.36 -2.93
CA SER A 42 4.39 9.91 -3.95
C SER A 42 4.26 10.91 -5.11
N PHE A 43 4.48 12.19 -4.85
CA PHE A 43 4.70 13.27 -5.81
C PHE A 43 5.76 14.21 -5.21
N PRO A 44 6.81 14.61 -5.95
CA PRO A 44 6.99 14.47 -7.41
C PRO A 44 7.48 13.10 -7.89
N GLY A 45 7.68 12.14 -6.98
CA GLY A 45 8.24 10.83 -7.27
C GLY A 45 9.59 10.64 -6.57
N TRP A 46 10.32 9.60 -6.99
CA TRP A 46 11.55 9.15 -6.32
C TRP A 46 12.82 9.34 -7.17
N ASP A 47 12.73 10.01 -8.33
CA ASP A 47 13.88 10.27 -9.21
C ASP A 47 14.64 11.53 -8.77
N LEU A 48 15.78 11.31 -8.09
CA LEU A 48 16.61 12.39 -7.56
C LEU A 48 17.15 13.33 -8.65
N SER A 49 17.28 12.88 -9.90
CA SER A 49 17.85 13.69 -10.98
C SER A 49 16.98 14.89 -11.37
N VAL A 50 15.66 14.77 -11.17
CA VAL A 50 14.67 15.82 -11.45
C VAL A 50 14.11 16.47 -10.18
N ASN A 51 14.46 15.92 -9.02
CA ASN A 51 13.92 16.29 -7.72
C ASN A 51 14.85 17.21 -6.90
N GLN A 52 16.02 17.57 -7.43
CA GLN A 52 16.95 18.48 -6.77
C GLN A 52 16.41 19.92 -6.78
N LEU A 53 16.42 20.57 -5.63
CA LEU A 53 16.10 21.98 -5.50
C LEU A 53 17.27 22.85 -5.98
N GLN A 54 16.94 24.01 -6.52
CA GLN A 54 17.89 25.03 -6.94
C GLN A 54 17.93 26.16 -5.91
N ARG A 55 19.14 26.66 -5.62
CA ARG A 55 19.33 27.82 -4.75
C ARG A 55 18.91 29.10 -5.47
N LEU A 56 18.06 29.89 -4.83
CA LEU A 56 17.62 31.17 -5.36
C LEU A 56 18.72 32.22 -5.15
N LEU A 57 19.51 32.46 -6.21
CA LEU A 57 20.61 33.44 -6.21
C LEU A 57 21.56 33.23 -5.02
N GLN A 58 21.85 34.28 -4.27
CA GLN A 58 22.72 34.28 -3.09
C GLN A 58 21.92 34.23 -1.78
N THR A 59 20.73 33.63 -1.81
CA THR A 59 19.87 33.50 -0.62
C THR A 59 19.91 32.08 -0.06
N ASP A 60 19.38 31.89 1.14
CA ASP A 60 19.22 30.57 1.75
C ASP A 60 17.95 29.84 1.29
N ILE A 61 17.27 30.34 0.26
CA ILE A 61 16.04 29.75 -0.25
C ILE A 61 16.39 28.77 -1.35
N TRP A 62 15.95 27.53 -1.18
CA TRP A 62 16.03 26.46 -2.16
C TRP A 62 14.63 26.15 -2.67
N TYR A 63 14.47 25.93 -3.97
CA TYR A 63 13.16 25.61 -4.54
C TYR A 63 13.23 24.71 -5.77
N VAL A 64 12.12 24.01 -6.02
CA VAL A 64 11.84 23.34 -7.29
C VAL A 64 10.36 23.45 -7.59
N THR A 65 10.01 23.62 -8.86
CA THR A 65 8.62 23.79 -9.29
C THR A 65 8.22 22.68 -10.25
N PHE A 66 7.14 21.98 -9.92
CA PHE A 66 6.50 21.00 -10.78
C PHE A 66 5.18 21.53 -11.32
N ARG A 67 4.71 20.96 -12.43
CA ARG A 67 3.45 21.34 -13.07
C ARG A 67 2.52 20.12 -13.13
N THR A 68 1.25 20.31 -12.81
CA THR A 68 0.23 19.24 -12.86
C THR A 68 -1.13 19.80 -13.22
N ASP A 69 -1.95 19.01 -13.93
CA ASP A 69 -3.36 19.24 -14.20
C ASP A 69 -4.28 18.36 -13.32
N LYS A 70 -3.69 17.54 -12.43
CA LYS A 70 -4.41 16.58 -11.60
C LYS A 70 -4.75 17.15 -10.23
N SER A 71 -5.82 16.61 -9.64
CA SER A 71 -6.15 16.80 -8.23
C SER A 71 -5.77 15.54 -7.46
N PHE A 72 -5.04 15.68 -6.36
CA PHE A 72 -4.52 14.55 -5.58
C PHE A 72 -4.12 14.94 -4.15
N ILE A 73 -3.84 13.92 -3.35
CA ILE A 73 -3.18 14.06 -2.05
C ILE A 73 -1.93 13.17 -2.07
N SER A 74 -0.81 13.71 -1.64
CA SER A 74 0.47 13.03 -1.66
C SER A 74 1.27 13.33 -0.41
N THR A 75 2.04 12.35 0.05
CA THR A 75 3.10 12.57 1.03
C THR A 75 4.41 12.94 0.34
N TYR A 76 5.25 13.72 1.01
CA TYR A 76 6.61 14.04 0.57
C TYR A 76 7.54 14.35 1.76
N TYR A 77 8.84 14.30 1.47
CA TYR A 77 9.94 14.53 2.39
C TYR A 77 11.05 15.32 1.69
N PHE A 78 11.97 15.87 2.48
CA PHE A 78 13.23 16.43 2.03
C PHE A 78 14.42 15.55 2.46
N SER A 79 15.51 15.66 1.72
CA SER A 79 16.85 15.24 2.17
C SER A 79 17.83 16.37 1.90
N VAL A 80 18.64 16.71 2.89
CA VAL A 80 19.56 17.86 2.88
C VAL A 80 20.98 17.35 2.99
N ASN A 81 21.88 17.89 2.16
CA ASN A 81 23.26 17.44 2.05
C ASN A 81 23.36 15.92 1.80
N ASP A 82 22.49 15.44 0.90
CA ASP A 82 22.37 14.04 0.54
C ASP A 82 23.60 13.57 -0.24
N VAL A 83 24.23 12.52 0.26
CA VAL A 83 25.39 11.85 -0.36
C VAL A 83 25.17 10.35 -0.49
N PHE A 84 23.92 9.88 -0.37
CA PHE A 84 23.61 8.46 -0.20
C PHE A 84 23.48 7.69 -1.53
N GLU A 85 23.60 8.38 -2.68
CA GLU A 85 23.46 7.77 -4.02
C GLU A 85 22.18 6.90 -4.11
N ASN A 86 22.30 5.59 -4.29
CA ASN A 86 21.18 4.66 -4.38
C ASN A 86 20.82 3.96 -3.05
N ASP A 87 21.45 4.32 -1.93
CA ASP A 87 21.18 3.77 -0.60
C ASP A 87 19.94 4.43 0.04
N TRP A 88 18.77 3.96 -0.39
CA TRP A 88 17.48 4.47 0.10
C TRP A 88 17.20 4.17 1.58
N ILE A 89 17.86 3.15 2.14
CA ILE A 89 17.72 2.80 3.56
C ILE A 89 18.40 3.88 4.40
N LYS A 90 19.66 4.20 4.12
CA LYS A 90 20.34 5.29 4.84
C LYS A 90 19.69 6.64 4.61
N ARG A 91 19.18 6.88 3.39
CA ARG A 91 18.45 8.12 3.11
C ARG A 91 17.20 8.26 3.97
N SER A 92 16.44 7.18 4.17
CA SER A 92 15.20 7.24 4.96
C SER A 92 15.42 7.55 6.44
N GLU A 93 16.62 7.25 6.97
CA GLU A 93 17.04 7.64 8.31
C GLU A 93 17.25 9.17 8.46
N GLN A 94 17.37 9.90 7.35
CA GLN A 94 17.63 11.35 7.29
C GLN A 94 16.50 12.15 6.62
N TYR A 95 15.32 11.55 6.46
CA TYR A 95 14.18 12.28 5.90
C TYR A 95 13.79 13.45 6.81
N GLU A 96 13.66 14.62 6.19
CA GLU A 96 13.18 15.83 6.85
C GLU A 96 11.76 16.16 6.40
N ILE A 97 10.94 16.60 7.35
CA ILE A 97 9.61 17.14 7.05
C ILE A 97 9.71 18.61 6.68
N ASP A 98 8.75 19.07 5.89
CA ASP A 98 8.62 20.47 5.52
C ASP A 98 8.23 21.31 6.74
N GLN A 99 9.17 22.13 7.19
CA GLN A 99 9.02 22.95 8.40
C GLN A 99 7.91 24.01 8.29
N PHE A 100 7.47 24.33 7.08
CA PHE A 100 6.41 25.32 6.83
C PHE A 100 5.07 24.67 6.42
N ASN A 101 5.03 23.34 6.27
CA ASN A 101 3.80 22.61 6.00
C ASN A 101 3.13 22.14 7.30
N ARG A 102 1.90 22.61 7.53
CA ARG A 102 1.10 22.19 8.69
C ARG A 102 0.32 20.91 8.46
N ASN A 103 0.15 20.51 7.20
CA ASN A 103 -0.53 19.28 6.84
C ASN A 103 0.48 18.15 6.91
N THR A 104 0.31 17.26 7.88
CA THR A 104 1.18 16.10 8.07
C THR A 104 0.36 14.83 8.25
N PHE A 105 0.95 13.70 7.90
CA PHE A 105 0.37 12.37 8.05
C PHE A 105 1.31 11.51 8.88
N GLY A 106 0.76 10.61 9.71
CA GLY A 106 1.54 9.74 10.59
C GLY A 106 2.15 10.47 11.80
N GLU A 107 2.85 9.71 12.63
CA GLU A 107 3.49 10.19 13.86
C GLU A 107 4.92 9.64 14.00
N GLY A 108 5.72 10.26 14.87
CA GLY A 108 7.10 9.82 15.15
C GLY A 108 7.96 9.77 13.88
N THR A 109 8.64 8.64 13.68
CA THR A 109 9.51 8.39 12.51
C THR A 109 8.74 8.17 11.21
N ASN A 110 7.43 7.91 11.28
CA ASN A 110 6.57 7.71 10.11
C ASN A 110 5.88 9.01 9.66
N LYS A 111 6.24 10.14 10.26
CA LYS A 111 5.62 11.43 9.97
C LYS A 111 6.05 11.96 8.62
N ALA A 112 5.08 12.32 7.78
CA ALA A 112 5.27 12.83 6.43
C ALA A 112 4.62 14.20 6.24
N SER A 113 5.18 15.01 5.34
CA SER A 113 4.54 16.25 4.88
C SER A 113 3.47 15.91 3.84
N VAL A 114 2.33 16.61 3.85
CA VAL A 114 1.21 16.33 2.95
C VAL A 114 0.97 17.49 1.99
N LEU A 115 1.01 17.19 0.70
CA LEU A 115 0.51 18.06 -0.36
C LEU A 115 -0.94 17.65 -0.68
N ASN A 116 -1.88 18.57 -0.52
CA ASN A 116 -3.26 18.40 -1.00
C ASN A 116 -3.53 19.43 -2.11
N ILE A 117 -3.83 18.94 -3.32
CA ILE A 117 -4.20 19.76 -4.45
C ILE A 117 -5.63 19.45 -4.88
N GLY A 118 -6.58 20.20 -4.34
CA GLY A 118 -7.98 20.19 -4.79
C GLY A 118 -8.72 18.86 -4.61
N MET A 119 -8.23 17.97 -3.75
CA MET A 119 -8.88 16.69 -3.47
C MET A 119 -9.40 16.68 -2.03
N GLU A 120 -10.67 16.33 -1.87
CA GLU A 120 -11.28 16.27 -0.55
C GLU A 120 -10.89 14.98 0.19
N VAL A 121 -10.43 15.12 1.43
CA VAL A 121 -10.23 13.97 2.33
C VAL A 121 -11.59 13.58 2.91
N GLN A 122 -12.25 12.61 2.29
CA GLN A 122 -13.57 12.12 2.71
C GLN A 122 -13.50 11.09 3.85
N TYR A 123 -12.32 10.79 4.42
CA TYR A 123 -12.19 9.76 5.44
C TYR A 123 -12.99 10.10 6.70
N SER A 124 -12.82 11.31 7.25
CA SER A 124 -13.50 11.70 8.50
C SER A 124 -15.01 11.87 8.34
N SER A 125 -15.49 12.28 7.16
CA SER A 125 -16.93 12.34 6.84
C SER A 125 -17.51 10.93 6.68
N ARG A 126 -16.76 10.00 6.10
CA ARG A 126 -17.19 8.61 5.89
C ARG A 126 -17.16 7.77 7.17
N PHE A 127 -16.13 7.99 7.99
CA PHE A 127 -15.90 7.29 9.25
C PHE A 127 -15.93 8.34 10.39
N PRO A 128 -17.12 8.88 10.71
CA PRO A 128 -17.25 9.85 11.79
C PRO A 128 -16.74 9.25 13.10
N SER A 129 -16.29 10.09 14.02
CA SER A 129 -15.87 9.65 15.36
C SER A 129 -17.06 9.42 16.30
N ASN A 130 -18.22 9.03 15.76
CA ASN A 130 -19.42 8.72 16.55
C ASN A 130 -19.15 7.53 17.49
N ASP A 131 -19.94 7.42 18.56
CA ASP A 131 -19.87 6.30 19.51
C ASP A 131 -20.40 5.00 18.87
N TYR A 132 -19.56 4.31 18.10
CA TYR A 132 -19.73 2.89 17.80
C TYR A 132 -18.83 2.04 18.71
N PRO A 133 -19.27 0.82 19.03
CA PRO A 133 -18.45 -0.11 19.80
C PRO A 133 -17.09 -0.37 19.16
N SER A 134 -16.06 -0.42 19.99
CA SER A 134 -14.69 -0.67 19.54
C SER A 134 -14.30 -2.13 19.69
N GLY A 135 -13.71 -2.70 18.64
CA GLY A 135 -13.01 -3.97 18.70
C GLY A 135 -11.73 -3.89 19.54
N LYS A 136 -11.09 -5.05 19.72
CA LYS A 136 -9.88 -5.21 20.54
C LYS A 136 -8.72 -5.67 19.68
N ILE A 137 -7.51 -5.20 20.00
CA ILE A 137 -6.27 -5.69 19.40
C ILE A 137 -5.45 -6.42 20.45
N GLU A 138 -5.07 -7.64 20.14
CA GLU A 138 -4.10 -8.42 20.90
C GLU A 138 -2.84 -8.62 20.08
N THR A 139 -1.66 -8.45 20.68
CA THR A 139 -0.39 -8.65 19.99
C THR A 139 0.34 -9.87 20.55
N TYR A 140 0.73 -10.76 19.66
CA TYR A 140 1.43 -12.00 19.96
C TYR A 140 2.85 -11.96 19.42
N SER A 141 3.80 -12.48 20.21
CA SER A 141 5.12 -12.84 19.72
C SER A 141 5.07 -14.27 19.20
N PHE A 142 5.13 -14.44 17.89
CA PHE A 142 4.96 -15.73 17.22
C PHE A 142 6.32 -16.22 16.69
N TYR A 143 6.79 -17.36 17.19
CA TYR A 143 7.96 -18.04 16.65
C TYR A 143 7.54 -18.99 15.52
N SER A 144 8.14 -18.82 14.34
CA SER A 144 7.95 -19.70 13.20
C SER A 144 9.15 -20.64 13.07
N SER A 145 8.90 -21.94 13.03
CA SER A 145 9.96 -22.92 12.76
C SER A 145 10.37 -22.91 11.28
N ILE A 146 9.41 -22.60 10.38
CA ILE A 146 9.63 -22.51 8.93
C ILE A 146 10.51 -21.31 8.56
N LEU A 147 10.26 -20.16 9.17
CA LEU A 147 11.01 -18.92 8.94
C LEU A 147 12.23 -18.79 9.86
N ASN A 148 12.29 -19.62 10.91
CA ASN A 148 13.34 -19.61 11.94
C ASN A 148 13.57 -18.21 12.55
N ASN A 149 12.47 -17.50 12.80
CA ASN A 149 12.49 -16.19 13.43
C ASN A 149 11.21 -15.98 14.27
N THR A 150 11.24 -14.95 15.08
CA THR A 150 10.09 -14.50 15.86
C THR A 150 9.58 -13.20 15.28
N ARG A 151 8.27 -13.08 15.10
CA ARG A 151 7.60 -11.88 14.59
C ARG A 151 6.41 -11.50 15.45
N LYS A 152 5.97 -10.24 15.34
CA LYS A 152 4.71 -9.82 15.95
C LYS A 152 3.55 -10.15 15.02
N ILE A 153 2.45 -10.59 15.64
CA ILE A 153 1.17 -10.79 14.97
C ILE A 153 0.10 -10.07 15.79
N HIS A 154 -0.61 -9.17 15.14
CA HIS A 154 -1.69 -8.39 15.73
C HIS A 154 -3.03 -9.00 15.33
N ILE A 155 -3.86 -9.31 16.31
CA ILE A 155 -5.18 -9.88 16.09
C ILE A 155 -6.22 -8.84 16.49
N TYR A 156 -6.96 -8.33 15.52
CA TYR A 156 -8.16 -7.56 15.75
C TYR A 156 -9.36 -8.51 15.89
N THR A 157 -10.13 -8.31 16.95
CA THR A 157 -11.44 -8.95 17.16
C THR A 157 -12.53 -7.88 17.24
N PRO A 158 -13.72 -8.13 16.67
CA PRO A 158 -14.83 -7.19 16.73
C PRO A 158 -15.35 -7.06 18.17
N HIS A 159 -16.04 -5.95 18.45
CA HIS A 159 -16.46 -5.58 19.80
C HIS A 159 -17.32 -6.64 20.52
N ASP A 160 -18.10 -7.41 19.76
CA ASP A 160 -19.03 -8.43 20.23
C ASP A 160 -18.46 -9.86 20.22
N TYR A 161 -17.17 -10.02 19.88
CA TYR A 161 -16.54 -11.33 19.69
C TYR A 161 -16.68 -12.27 20.89
N SER A 162 -16.53 -11.76 22.12
CA SER A 162 -16.64 -12.58 23.35
C SER A 162 -18.06 -13.04 23.67
N HIS A 163 -19.06 -12.50 22.99
CA HIS A 163 -20.48 -12.76 23.25
C HIS A 163 -21.18 -13.48 22.10
N THR A 164 -20.45 -13.80 21.02
CA THR A 164 -20.98 -14.48 19.84
C THR A 164 -20.38 -15.86 19.67
N SER A 165 -21.21 -16.83 19.26
CA SER A 165 -20.77 -18.16 18.81
C SER A 165 -20.68 -18.26 17.29
N HIS A 166 -20.92 -17.16 16.56
CA HIS A 166 -20.87 -17.15 15.11
C HIS A 166 -19.43 -17.18 14.60
N LEU A 167 -19.22 -17.92 13.51
CA LEU A 167 -17.96 -17.91 12.78
C LEU A 167 -17.73 -16.52 12.17
N GLN A 168 -16.49 -16.07 12.21
CA GLN A 168 -16.04 -14.80 11.70
C GLN A 168 -15.34 -14.98 10.35
N GLU A 169 -15.47 -13.98 9.48
CA GLU A 169 -14.63 -13.89 8.29
C GLU A 169 -13.17 -13.63 8.70
N LEU A 170 -12.21 -14.09 7.89
CA LEU A 170 -10.79 -13.96 8.19
C LEU A 170 -10.10 -13.04 7.18
N LEU A 171 -9.47 -11.98 7.69
CA LEU A 171 -8.60 -11.09 6.92
C LEU A 171 -7.17 -11.24 7.40
N ILE A 172 -6.28 -11.78 6.56
CA ILE A 172 -4.84 -11.81 6.82
C ILE A 172 -4.18 -10.68 6.04
N VAL A 173 -3.39 -9.84 6.71
CA VAL A 173 -2.77 -8.67 6.11
C VAL A 173 -1.29 -8.57 6.46
N PHE A 174 -0.47 -8.30 5.44
CA PHE A 174 0.95 -8.00 5.63
C PHE A 174 1.16 -6.56 6.14
N ASP A 175 2.35 -6.27 6.65
CA ASP A 175 2.73 -4.96 7.19
C ASP A 175 1.86 -4.56 8.40
N GLY A 176 1.76 -5.47 9.37
CA GLY A 176 0.85 -5.40 10.51
C GLY A 176 0.94 -4.11 11.33
N ASN A 177 2.15 -3.65 11.65
CA ASN A 177 2.36 -2.42 12.40
C ASN A 177 1.76 -1.21 11.67
N SER A 178 1.96 -1.10 10.35
CA SER A 178 1.37 -0.02 9.56
C SER A 178 -0.14 -0.16 9.43
N PHE A 179 -0.63 -1.39 9.27
CA PHE A 179 -2.07 -1.66 9.24
C PHE A 179 -2.78 -1.20 10.52
N ILE A 180 -2.17 -1.42 11.68
CA ILE A 180 -2.74 -1.08 12.98
C ILE A 180 -2.52 0.39 13.35
N ASN A 181 -1.31 0.90 13.19
CA ASN A 181 -0.92 2.20 13.74
C ASN A 181 -1.02 3.35 12.72
N ASP A 182 -0.75 3.08 11.44
CA ASP A 182 -0.66 4.14 10.42
C ASP A 182 -1.98 4.30 9.64
N LEU A 183 -2.73 3.22 9.40
CA LEU A 183 -3.80 3.18 8.41
C LEU A 183 -5.25 3.32 8.94
N SER A 184 -5.45 3.71 10.20
CA SER A 184 -6.78 3.85 10.83
C SER A 184 -7.71 2.64 10.64
N ILE A 185 -7.17 1.44 10.35
CA ILE A 185 -8.01 0.31 9.91
C ILE A 185 -8.91 -0.20 11.04
N THR A 186 -8.46 -0.14 12.29
CA THR A 186 -9.31 -0.47 13.44
C THR A 186 -10.59 0.37 13.45
N LYS A 187 -10.47 1.67 13.21
CA LYS A 187 -11.62 2.59 13.13
C LYS A 187 -12.53 2.23 11.96
N THR A 188 -11.93 1.98 10.79
CA THR A 188 -12.65 1.55 9.58
C THR A 188 -13.42 0.25 9.80
N LEU A 189 -12.79 -0.79 10.36
CA LEU A 189 -13.42 -2.08 10.62
C LEU A 189 -14.54 -1.96 11.65
N ASN A 190 -14.30 -1.25 12.76
CA ASN A 190 -15.33 -1.03 13.79
C ASN A 190 -16.59 -0.40 13.17
N TYR A 191 -16.42 0.68 12.38
CA TYR A 191 -17.53 1.37 11.74
C TYR A 191 -18.26 0.47 10.73
N LEU A 192 -17.54 -0.16 9.80
CA LEU A 192 -18.16 -0.96 8.74
C LEU A 192 -18.90 -2.20 9.28
N ILE A 193 -18.38 -2.81 10.36
CA ILE A 193 -19.04 -3.94 11.04
C ILE A 193 -20.28 -3.44 11.79
N TYR A 194 -20.17 -2.32 12.52
CA TYR A 194 -21.28 -1.74 13.27
C TYR A 194 -22.45 -1.32 12.36
N GLU A 195 -22.15 -0.67 11.24
CA GLU A 195 -23.14 -0.27 10.22
C GLU A 195 -23.60 -1.46 9.34
N LYS A 196 -23.04 -2.66 9.54
CA LYS A 196 -23.35 -3.89 8.79
C LYS A 196 -23.09 -3.78 7.30
N GLU A 197 -22.16 -2.93 6.90
CA GLU A 197 -21.71 -2.82 5.51
C GLU A 197 -20.79 -3.97 5.11
N ILE A 198 -20.08 -4.53 6.09
CA ILE A 198 -19.32 -5.78 5.96
C ILE A 198 -19.78 -6.77 7.04
N PRO A 199 -19.65 -8.08 6.79
CA PRO A 199 -19.80 -9.08 7.85
C PRO A 199 -18.74 -8.90 8.94
N SER A 200 -18.90 -9.60 10.05
CA SER A 200 -17.96 -9.51 11.16
C SER A 200 -16.64 -10.23 10.83
N TYR A 201 -15.51 -9.54 11.03
CA TYR A 201 -14.17 -9.99 10.66
C TYR A 201 -13.25 -10.12 11.87
N ILE A 202 -12.40 -11.16 11.87
CA ILE A 202 -11.13 -11.16 12.58
C ILE A 202 -10.03 -10.77 11.59
N ALA A 203 -9.23 -9.78 11.94
CA ALA A 203 -8.07 -9.38 11.14
C ALA A 203 -6.75 -9.80 11.81
N VAL A 204 -5.87 -10.41 11.04
CA VAL A 204 -4.56 -10.94 11.43
C VAL A 204 -3.48 -10.15 10.70
N ALA A 205 -2.87 -9.20 11.38
CA ALA A 205 -1.85 -8.31 10.83
C ALA A 205 -0.45 -8.84 11.18
N ILE A 206 0.39 -9.08 10.16
CA ILE A 206 1.68 -9.75 10.29
C ILE A 206 2.81 -8.74 10.12
N ASP A 207 3.67 -8.60 11.13
CA ASP A 207 4.89 -7.83 11.00
C ASP A 207 5.95 -8.63 10.23
N PRO A 208 6.57 -8.04 9.20
CA PRO A 208 7.74 -8.64 8.57
C PRO A 208 8.98 -8.52 9.48
N VAL A 209 9.90 -9.49 9.38
CA VAL A 209 11.23 -9.37 9.99
C VAL A 209 12.22 -8.83 8.95
N ASP A 210 12.29 -9.49 7.79
CA ASP A 210 12.91 -8.96 6.58
C ASP A 210 11.82 -8.75 5.53
N ARG A 211 11.34 -7.50 5.42
CA ARG A 211 10.21 -7.18 4.55
C ARG A 211 10.49 -7.46 3.08
N LEU A 212 11.73 -7.24 2.63
CA LEU A 212 12.06 -7.42 1.23
C LEU A 212 12.10 -8.92 0.91
N GLU A 213 12.88 -9.70 1.68
CA GLU A 213 13.01 -11.14 1.47
C GLU A 213 11.67 -11.87 1.62
N GLU A 214 10.88 -11.52 2.65
CA GLU A 214 9.67 -12.26 2.99
C GLU A 214 8.49 -11.97 2.06
N LEU A 215 8.43 -10.78 1.46
CA LEU A 215 7.28 -10.35 0.64
C LEU A 215 7.51 -10.45 -0.88
N THR A 216 8.72 -10.81 -1.34
CA THR A 216 9.01 -11.02 -2.77
C THR A 216 9.06 -12.51 -3.12
N TYR A 217 7.92 -13.08 -3.54
CA TYR A 217 7.81 -14.46 -4.05
C TYR A 217 8.37 -15.55 -3.10
N ASN A 218 8.19 -15.40 -1.79
CA ASN A 218 8.82 -16.24 -0.79
C ASN A 218 7.99 -17.50 -0.45
N ASP A 219 8.49 -18.67 -0.80
CA ASP A 219 7.81 -19.96 -0.54
C ASP A 219 7.79 -20.33 0.94
N LYS A 220 8.79 -19.92 1.73
CA LYS A 220 8.79 -20.15 3.18
C LYS A 220 7.72 -19.31 3.85
N MET A 221 7.50 -18.07 3.42
CA MET A 221 6.43 -17.22 3.92
C MET A 221 5.06 -17.84 3.61
N ASN A 222 4.85 -18.35 2.39
CA ASN A 222 3.63 -19.10 2.06
C ASN A 222 3.45 -20.36 2.93
N ALA A 223 4.54 -21.10 3.19
CA ALA A 223 4.49 -22.27 4.05
C ALA A 223 4.19 -21.92 5.51
N PHE A 224 4.75 -20.82 6.04
CA PHE A 224 4.40 -20.27 7.36
C PHE A 224 2.91 -19.93 7.44
N LEU A 225 2.37 -19.19 6.46
CA LEU A 225 0.97 -18.80 6.43
C LEU A 225 0.03 -20.01 6.50
N THR A 226 0.33 -21.05 5.71
CA THR A 226 -0.57 -22.19 5.50
C THR A 226 -0.37 -23.32 6.51
N LYS A 227 0.84 -23.52 7.03
CA LYS A 227 1.17 -24.67 7.89
C LYS A 227 1.34 -24.30 9.37
N GLU A 228 1.59 -23.03 9.69
CA GLU A 228 1.77 -22.59 11.08
C GLU A 228 0.70 -21.56 11.48
N LEU A 229 0.60 -20.44 10.76
CA LEU A 229 -0.27 -19.33 11.16
C LEU A 229 -1.75 -19.68 11.07
N LEU A 230 -2.24 -20.11 9.90
CA LEU A 230 -3.65 -20.38 9.70
C LEU A 230 -4.18 -21.48 10.64
N PRO A 231 -3.49 -22.63 10.83
CA PRO A 231 -3.91 -23.63 11.81
C PRO A 231 -3.95 -23.08 13.25
N TRP A 232 -2.98 -22.24 13.63
CA TRP A 232 -2.98 -21.59 14.96
C TRP A 232 -4.18 -20.66 15.15
N ILE A 233 -4.52 -19.86 14.12
CA ILE A 233 -5.70 -18.99 14.14
C ILE A 233 -6.98 -19.82 14.26
N GLN A 234 -7.15 -20.84 13.42
CA GLN A 234 -8.36 -21.67 13.39
C GLN A 234 -8.55 -22.49 14.68
N ALA A 235 -7.47 -22.83 15.38
CA ALA A 235 -7.54 -23.51 16.68
C ALA A 235 -7.92 -22.57 17.83
N LYS A 236 -7.59 -21.27 17.71
CA LYS A 236 -7.74 -20.29 18.79
C LYS A 236 -8.98 -19.41 18.63
N TYR A 237 -9.43 -19.17 17.40
CA TYR A 237 -10.51 -18.25 17.09
C TYR A 237 -11.61 -18.92 16.24
N HIS A 238 -12.87 -18.59 16.52
CA HIS A 238 -14.04 -19.00 15.74
C HIS A 238 -14.09 -18.32 14.36
N VAL A 239 -13.33 -18.84 13.39
CA VAL A 239 -13.30 -18.35 12.00
C VAL A 239 -13.78 -19.42 11.03
N TYR A 240 -14.33 -19.00 9.89
CA TYR A 240 -14.61 -19.89 8.78
C TYR A 240 -13.32 -20.56 8.26
N GLN A 241 -13.44 -21.78 7.75
CA GLN A 241 -12.31 -22.57 7.25
C GLN A 241 -12.29 -22.65 5.73
N GLU A 242 -13.43 -22.40 5.09
CA GLU A 242 -13.61 -22.45 3.66
C GLU A 242 -12.98 -21.23 3.01
N LYS A 243 -12.29 -21.46 1.89
CA LYS A 243 -11.49 -20.44 1.20
C LYS A 243 -12.21 -19.12 0.91
N ASN A 244 -13.51 -19.17 0.62
CA ASN A 244 -14.30 -18.00 0.25
C ASN A 244 -14.44 -17.01 1.40
N HIS A 245 -14.12 -17.42 2.63
CA HIS A 245 -14.16 -16.61 3.84
C HIS A 245 -12.77 -16.18 4.34
N ILE A 246 -11.72 -16.50 3.58
CA ILE A 246 -10.34 -16.18 3.93
C ILE A 246 -9.78 -15.23 2.87
N THR A 247 -9.59 -13.98 3.29
CA THR A 247 -9.02 -12.90 2.49
C THR A 247 -7.56 -12.70 2.87
N ILE A 248 -6.67 -12.63 1.89
CA ILE A 248 -5.29 -12.18 2.09
C ILE A 248 -5.06 -10.82 1.43
N ALA A 249 -4.37 -9.92 2.12
CA ALA A 249 -4.29 -8.52 1.76
C ALA A 249 -2.89 -7.93 1.97
N GLY A 250 -2.59 -6.85 1.25
CA GLY A 250 -1.44 -6.02 1.53
C GLY A 250 -1.28 -4.86 0.55
N PHE A 251 -0.33 -3.98 0.86
CA PHE A 251 0.03 -2.85 0.02
C PHE A 251 1.47 -2.95 -0.49
N SER A 252 1.78 -2.42 -1.67
CA SER A 252 3.13 -2.50 -2.26
C SER A 252 3.63 -3.96 -2.33
N LEU A 253 4.78 -4.29 -1.72
CA LEU A 253 5.27 -5.67 -1.60
C LEU A 253 4.28 -6.61 -0.90
N GLY A 254 3.50 -6.13 0.08
CA GLY A 254 2.44 -6.92 0.70
C GLY A 254 1.34 -7.31 -0.29
N GLY A 255 1.01 -6.44 -1.26
CA GLY A 255 0.05 -6.76 -2.32
C GLY A 255 0.59 -7.81 -3.30
N LEU A 256 1.89 -7.75 -3.61
CA LEU A 256 2.60 -8.81 -4.34
C LEU A 256 2.55 -10.14 -3.57
N ALA A 257 2.92 -10.15 -2.29
CA ALA A 257 2.91 -11.34 -1.45
C ALA A 257 1.50 -11.94 -1.31
N ALA A 258 0.47 -11.10 -1.17
CA ALA A 258 -0.92 -11.53 -1.09
C ALA A 258 -1.37 -12.23 -2.39
N PHE A 259 -1.06 -11.66 -3.56
CA PHE A 259 -1.31 -12.33 -4.84
C PHE A 259 -0.54 -13.63 -4.97
N TYR A 260 0.74 -13.64 -4.60
CA TYR A 260 1.58 -14.82 -4.66
C TYR A 260 1.00 -15.96 -3.81
N ALA A 261 0.66 -15.68 -2.56
CA ALA A 261 0.07 -16.62 -1.63
C ALA A 261 -1.28 -17.16 -2.14
N ALA A 262 -2.15 -16.30 -2.65
CA ALA A 262 -3.45 -16.69 -3.17
C ALA A 262 -3.36 -17.56 -4.44
N LEU A 263 -2.44 -17.24 -5.36
CA LEU A 263 -2.22 -18.01 -6.58
C LEU A 263 -1.55 -19.37 -6.31
N GLN A 264 -0.66 -19.44 -5.31
CA GLN A 264 -0.04 -20.70 -4.89
C GLN A 264 -0.99 -21.57 -4.05
N ASN A 265 -1.92 -20.96 -3.32
CA ASN A 265 -2.82 -21.65 -2.40
C ASN A 265 -4.30 -21.28 -2.63
N PRO A 266 -4.85 -21.46 -3.85
CA PRO A 266 -6.20 -21.03 -4.20
C PRO A 266 -7.32 -21.90 -3.57
N HIS A 267 -6.93 -22.94 -2.85
CA HIS A 267 -7.80 -23.78 -2.03
C HIS A 267 -7.91 -23.29 -0.58
N ILE A 268 -7.06 -22.31 -0.19
CA ILE A 268 -7.03 -21.70 1.14
C ILE A 268 -7.48 -20.25 1.06
N PHE A 269 -6.90 -19.45 0.16
CA PHE A 269 -7.25 -18.03 0.01
C PHE A 269 -8.20 -17.87 -1.17
N GLY A 270 -9.49 -17.65 -0.89
CA GLY A 270 -10.50 -17.41 -1.91
C GLY A 270 -10.60 -15.95 -2.32
N ASN A 271 -10.09 -15.03 -1.50
CA ASN A 271 -10.12 -13.60 -1.79
C ASN A 271 -8.72 -12.98 -1.65
N VAL A 272 -8.41 -12.01 -2.52
CA VAL A 272 -7.18 -11.21 -2.45
C VAL A 272 -7.45 -9.72 -2.60
N LEU A 273 -6.88 -8.91 -1.71
CA LEU A 273 -6.90 -7.44 -1.74
C LEU A 273 -5.47 -6.92 -1.99
N SER A 274 -5.23 -6.35 -3.16
CA SER A 274 -3.93 -5.77 -3.50
C SER A 274 -4.04 -4.27 -3.69
N LEU A 275 -3.33 -3.51 -2.84
CA LEU A 275 -3.33 -2.05 -2.83
C LEU A 275 -1.98 -1.54 -3.34
N SER A 276 -1.95 -0.96 -4.53
CA SER A 276 -0.72 -0.59 -5.25
C SER A 276 0.32 -1.73 -5.23
N GLY A 277 -0.11 -2.96 -5.52
CA GLY A 277 0.76 -4.13 -5.41
C GLY A 277 2.00 -4.02 -6.29
N SER A 278 3.18 -4.38 -5.77
CA SER A 278 4.45 -4.37 -6.51
C SER A 278 4.57 -5.53 -7.50
N VAL A 279 3.53 -5.78 -8.28
CA VAL A 279 3.41 -6.92 -9.19
C VAL A 279 4.32 -6.82 -10.42
N HIS A 280 4.99 -5.67 -10.60
CA HIS A 280 6.09 -5.47 -11.55
C HIS A 280 7.40 -6.14 -11.09
N TRP A 281 7.51 -6.53 -9.82
CA TRP A 281 8.72 -7.16 -9.28
C TRP A 281 9.00 -8.48 -9.99
N LYS A 282 10.26 -8.69 -10.37
CA LYS A 282 10.68 -9.91 -11.08
C LYS A 282 10.89 -11.04 -10.07
N LYS A 283 10.33 -12.20 -10.38
CA LYS A 283 10.66 -13.42 -9.63
C LYS A 283 12.04 -13.91 -10.08
N ASP A 284 12.93 -14.13 -9.13
CA ASP A 284 14.26 -14.66 -9.42
C ASP A 284 14.17 -16.02 -10.13
N ASN A 285 15.08 -16.21 -11.09
CA ASN A 285 15.18 -17.41 -11.93
C ASN A 285 13.89 -17.73 -12.72
N TYR A 286 13.05 -16.73 -12.99
CA TYR A 286 11.88 -16.86 -13.86
C TYR A 286 12.12 -16.14 -15.20
N GLU A 287 12.46 -16.92 -16.22
CA GLU A 287 12.69 -16.42 -17.58
C GLU A 287 11.44 -16.65 -18.44
N ASN A 288 10.62 -15.61 -18.57
CA ASN A 288 9.47 -15.61 -19.48
C ASN A 288 9.23 -14.19 -20.02
N THR A 289 8.60 -14.08 -21.18
CA THR A 289 8.18 -12.80 -21.74
C THR A 289 7.02 -12.19 -20.97
N ILE A 290 6.20 -13.03 -20.32
CA ILE A 290 5.06 -12.63 -19.49
C ILE A 290 5.49 -12.70 -18.01
N PRO A 291 5.34 -11.63 -17.22
CA PRO A 291 5.50 -11.65 -15.77
C PRO A 291 4.83 -12.83 -15.06
N TRP A 292 5.46 -13.33 -13.99
CA TRP A 292 5.05 -14.57 -13.34
C TRP A 292 3.57 -14.59 -12.93
N ILE A 293 3.07 -13.51 -12.31
CA ILE A 293 1.69 -13.42 -11.82
C ILE A 293 0.70 -13.52 -12.98
N GLU A 294 0.94 -12.79 -14.06
CA GLU A 294 0.10 -12.78 -15.27
C GLU A 294 0.10 -14.16 -15.95
N ASN A 295 1.26 -14.82 -15.97
CA ASN A 295 1.39 -16.17 -16.49
C ASN A 295 0.63 -17.19 -15.63
N GLN A 296 0.64 -17.07 -14.29
CA GLN A 296 -0.17 -17.92 -13.42
C GLN A 296 -1.67 -17.69 -13.63
N ILE A 297 -2.11 -16.44 -13.76
CA ILE A 297 -3.53 -16.17 -14.03
C ILE A 297 -3.96 -16.77 -15.37
N SER A 298 -3.10 -16.69 -16.37
CA SER A 298 -3.32 -17.30 -17.67
C SER A 298 -3.42 -18.82 -17.61
N SER A 299 -2.75 -19.48 -16.66
CA SER A 299 -2.82 -20.94 -16.48
C SER A 299 -4.00 -21.42 -15.63
N ILE A 300 -4.68 -20.54 -14.88
CA ILE A 300 -5.90 -20.89 -14.14
C ILE A 300 -7.00 -21.31 -15.14
N TYR A 301 -7.45 -22.56 -15.03
CA TYR A 301 -8.63 -23.06 -15.74
C TYR A 301 -9.89 -22.44 -15.15
N SER A 302 -10.71 -21.83 -16.00
CA SER A 302 -11.83 -20.94 -15.65
C SER A 302 -12.89 -21.51 -14.70
N ASN A 303 -12.92 -22.83 -14.45
CA ASN A 303 -13.91 -23.48 -13.58
C ASN A 303 -13.34 -24.11 -12.29
N ALA A 304 -12.01 -24.14 -12.08
CA ALA A 304 -11.44 -24.90 -10.95
C ALA A 304 -11.14 -24.05 -9.70
N THR A 305 -10.90 -22.75 -9.86
CA THR A 305 -10.51 -21.84 -8.76
C THR A 305 -11.02 -20.43 -9.04
N HIS A 306 -12.20 -20.10 -8.52
CA HIS A 306 -12.67 -18.72 -8.54
C HIS A 306 -11.97 -17.96 -7.40
N LEU A 307 -10.92 -17.20 -7.74
CA LEU A 307 -10.25 -16.26 -6.85
C LEU A 307 -10.94 -14.90 -7.00
N HIS A 308 -11.51 -14.38 -5.92
CA HIS A 308 -12.06 -13.04 -5.89
C HIS A 308 -10.95 -12.03 -5.64
N SER A 309 -10.60 -11.27 -6.68
CA SER A 309 -9.53 -10.28 -6.60
C SER A 309 -10.09 -8.86 -6.61
N TYR A 310 -9.61 -8.04 -5.67
CA TYR A 310 -9.76 -6.59 -5.71
C TYR A 310 -8.37 -5.95 -5.82
N ILE A 311 -8.22 -5.09 -6.84
CA ILE A 311 -6.97 -4.37 -7.11
C ILE A 311 -7.30 -2.88 -7.09
N ALA A 312 -6.56 -2.13 -6.28
CA ALA A 312 -6.52 -0.68 -6.34
C ALA A 312 -5.11 -0.23 -6.65
N VAL A 313 -4.93 0.79 -7.49
CA VAL A 313 -3.63 1.39 -7.79
C VAL A 313 -3.82 2.89 -8.02
N GLY A 314 -2.94 3.71 -7.44
CA GLY A 314 -2.98 5.16 -7.62
C GLY A 314 -2.49 5.57 -9.02
N GLU A 315 -3.11 6.58 -9.62
CA GLU A 315 -2.69 7.07 -10.94
C GLU A 315 -1.33 7.80 -10.96
N LEU A 316 -0.82 8.16 -9.78
CA LEU A 316 0.47 8.82 -9.61
C LEU A 316 1.59 7.85 -9.22
N GLU A 317 1.28 6.55 -9.14
CA GLU A 317 2.30 5.53 -8.96
C GLU A 317 3.30 5.55 -10.12
N ASN A 318 4.53 5.08 -9.86
CA ASN A 318 5.54 4.99 -10.90
C ASN A 318 5.06 4.11 -12.07
N GLU A 319 5.52 4.44 -13.28
CA GLU A 319 5.07 3.78 -14.53
C GLU A 319 5.17 2.25 -14.50
N PRO A 320 6.29 1.63 -14.03
CA PRO A 320 6.37 0.18 -13.90
C PRO A 320 5.25 -0.42 -13.03
N LEU A 321 4.99 0.15 -11.85
CA LEU A 321 3.96 -0.34 -10.93
C LEU A 321 2.56 -0.18 -11.52
N LEU A 322 2.24 1.01 -12.03
CA LEU A 322 0.93 1.30 -12.61
C LEU A 322 0.65 0.42 -13.83
N THR A 323 1.63 0.27 -14.71
CA THR A 323 1.51 -0.57 -15.92
C THR A 323 1.27 -2.03 -15.54
N ALA A 324 2.05 -2.58 -14.60
CA ALA A 324 1.89 -3.97 -14.20
C ALA A 324 0.53 -4.26 -13.52
N ASN A 325 0.03 -3.35 -12.68
CA ASN A 325 -1.32 -3.51 -12.09
C ASN A 325 -2.43 -3.44 -13.15
N ARG A 326 -2.30 -2.59 -14.18
CA ARG A 326 -3.26 -2.53 -15.30
C ARG A 326 -3.24 -3.82 -16.15
N LEU A 327 -2.06 -4.36 -16.43
CA LEU A 327 -1.90 -5.63 -17.14
C LEU A 327 -2.49 -6.78 -16.34
N LEU A 328 -2.22 -6.83 -15.04
CA LEU A 328 -2.80 -7.80 -14.12
C LEU A 328 -4.33 -7.76 -14.10
N TYR A 329 -4.92 -6.56 -13.97
CA TYR A 329 -6.37 -6.38 -14.04
C TYR A 329 -6.94 -6.91 -15.36
N LYS A 330 -6.30 -6.58 -16.48
CA LYS A 330 -6.73 -7.06 -17.80
C LYS A 330 -6.72 -8.59 -17.90
N ALA A 331 -5.65 -9.24 -17.40
CA ALA A 331 -5.54 -10.70 -17.38
C ALA A 331 -6.66 -11.36 -16.54
N LEU A 332 -7.04 -10.76 -15.41
CA LEU A 332 -8.15 -11.23 -14.58
C LEU A 332 -9.51 -11.06 -15.27
N GLU A 333 -9.75 -9.92 -15.93
CA GLU A 333 -11.02 -9.67 -16.64
C GLU A 333 -11.20 -10.58 -17.87
N GLU A 334 -10.12 -10.89 -18.58
CA GLU A 334 -10.16 -11.84 -19.70
C GLU A 334 -10.59 -13.25 -19.25
N LYS A 335 -10.27 -13.65 -18.01
CA LYS A 335 -10.68 -14.93 -17.43
C LYS A 335 -12.12 -14.96 -16.94
N LYS A 336 -12.69 -13.82 -16.55
CA LYS A 336 -14.11 -13.70 -16.15
C LYS A 336 -15.07 -13.82 -17.33
N ARG A 337 -14.61 -13.52 -18.56
CA ARG A 337 -15.42 -13.64 -19.77
C ARG A 337 -15.53 -15.11 -20.18
N PRO A 338 -16.72 -15.74 -20.16
CA PRO A 338 -16.87 -17.09 -20.69
C PRO A 338 -16.47 -17.11 -22.15
N ASN A 339 -15.69 -18.12 -22.56
CA ASN A 339 -15.20 -18.34 -23.93
C ASN A 339 -16.35 -18.34 -24.97
N HIS A 340 -16.78 -17.18 -25.44
CA HIS A 340 -17.76 -17.01 -26.52
C HIS A 340 -17.13 -16.75 -27.90
N LEU A 341 -15.85 -17.08 -28.08
CA LEU A 341 -15.20 -17.09 -29.39
C LEU A 341 -14.65 -18.49 -29.70
N ARG A 342 -15.56 -19.46 -29.84
CA ARG A 342 -15.30 -20.57 -30.77
C ARG A 342 -15.29 -19.96 -32.18
N ARG A 343 -14.09 -19.68 -32.69
CA ARG A 343 -13.87 -19.44 -34.12
C ARG A 343 -14.43 -20.63 -34.88
N VAL A 344 -15.62 -20.49 -35.46
CA VAL A 344 -16.13 -21.45 -36.44
C VAL A 344 -15.31 -21.24 -37.70
N SER A 345 -14.28 -22.06 -37.90
CA SER A 345 -13.67 -22.20 -39.21
C SER A 345 -14.72 -22.81 -40.14
N ARG A 346 -15.29 -22.00 -41.02
CA ARG A 346 -15.96 -22.53 -42.20
C ARG A 346 -14.86 -23.16 -43.06
N ARG A 347 -14.94 -24.48 -43.22
CA ARG A 347 -14.29 -25.22 -44.30
C ARG A 347 -14.79 -24.64 -45.62
N THR A 348 -13.88 -24.26 -46.51
CA THR A 348 -14.12 -24.30 -47.97
C THR A 348 -13.88 -25.71 -48.46
#